data_AF-A0ABD5PGF0-F1
#
_entry.id   AF-A0ABD5PGF0-F1
#
_cell.length_a   1.000
_cell.length_b   1.000
_cell.length_c   1.000
_cell.angle_alpha   90.00
_cell.angle_beta   90.00
_cell.angle_gamma   90.00
#
_symmetry.space_group_name_H-M   'P 1'
#
loop_
_entity.id
_entity.type
_entity.pdbx_description
1 polymer ?
#
loop_
_entity_poly.entity_id
_entity_poly.type
_entity_poly.pdbx_seq_one_letter_code
_entity_poly.pdbx_strand_id
1 'polypeptide(L)'
;MSILDSLPDRPLTDGEVAKLNRANSVELAVAVDPGENAADANEGATEALLLGTDRWVKALVRDAGWHVVETVSLDESERYEAMRACEDAVRAYRRESRPAEEPSGS
;
A
#
# COMPACT_ATOMS: atom_id res chain seq x y z
N MET A 1 -9.19 17.94 0.08
CA MET A 1 -7.75 17.66 0.17
C MET A 1 -7.62 16.17 0.40
N SER A 2 -6.98 15.43 -0.50
CA SER A 2 -6.83 13.98 -0.35
C SER A 2 -5.67 13.69 0.60
N ILE A 3 -5.75 12.60 1.37
CA ILE A 3 -4.62 12.17 2.21
C ILE A 3 -3.36 11.88 1.37
N LEU A 4 -3.55 11.52 0.09
CA LEU A 4 -2.49 11.34 -0.89
C LEU A 4 -1.63 12.60 -1.07
N ASP A 5 -2.26 13.77 -1.13
CA ASP A 5 -1.55 15.05 -1.33
C ASP A 5 -0.67 15.43 -0.12
N SER A 6 -0.92 14.80 1.03
CA SER A 6 -0.19 15.03 2.29
C SER A 6 0.95 14.04 2.50
N LEU A 7 1.05 12.99 1.68
CA LEU A 7 2.11 12.00 1.80
C LEU A 7 3.43 12.56 1.23
N PRO A 8 4.56 12.30 1.89
CA PRO A 8 5.85 12.72 1.38
C PRO A 8 6.21 11.95 0.12
N ASP A 9 6.97 12.58 -0.78
CA ASP A 9 7.53 11.90 -1.95
C ASP A 9 8.77 11.04 -1.60
N ARG A 10 8.67 10.28 -0.52
CA ARG A 10 9.58 9.18 -0.15
C ARG A 10 8.80 8.02 0.49
N PRO A 11 9.39 6.82 0.62
CA PRO A 11 8.79 5.77 1.45
C PRO A 11 8.54 6.28 2.88
N LEU A 12 7.48 5.77 3.50
CA LEU A 12 7.19 6.08 4.89
C LEU A 12 8.06 5.23 5.81
N THR A 13 8.45 5.79 6.94
CA THR A 13 8.99 5.00 8.06
C THR A 13 7.85 4.39 8.88
N ASP A 14 8.11 3.32 9.61
CA ASP A 14 7.14 2.71 10.53
C ASP A 14 6.55 3.73 11.53
N GLY A 15 7.39 4.67 11.99
CA GLY A 15 6.96 5.75 12.87
C GLY A 15 5.98 6.72 12.21
N GLU A 16 6.08 6.92 10.89
CA GLU A 16 5.13 7.73 10.13
C GLU A 16 3.82 6.99 9.86
N VAL A 17 3.87 5.69 9.59
CA VAL A 17 2.67 4.84 9.50
C VAL A 17 1.92 4.83 10.84
N ALA A 18 2.65 4.72 11.96
CA ALA A 18 2.06 4.83 13.30
C ALA A 18 1.45 6.20 13.57
N LYS A 19 2.00 7.29 13.01
CA LYS A 19 1.39 8.64 13.12
C LYS A 19 0.10 8.75 12.30
N LEU A 20 0.00 8.11 11.14
CA LEU A 20 -1.23 8.10 10.35
C LEU A 20 -2.40 7.48 11.12
N ASN A 21 -2.17 6.40 11.88
CA ASN A 21 -3.19 5.80 12.77
C ASN A 21 -3.64 6.72 13.91
N ARG A 22 -2.90 7.80 14.20
CA ARG A 22 -3.27 8.81 15.20
C ARG A 22 -3.88 10.05 14.55
N ALA A 23 -3.91 10.13 13.23
CA ALA A 23 -4.51 11.24 12.50
C ALA A 23 -6.02 11.04 12.39
N ASN A 24 -6.80 12.11 12.48
CA ASN A 24 -8.28 12.06 12.37
C ASN A 24 -8.79 11.81 10.93
N SER A 25 -7.90 11.50 9.98
CA SER A 25 -8.25 11.37 8.56
C SER A 25 -8.47 9.92 8.13
N VAL A 26 -7.99 8.95 8.90
CA VAL A 26 -8.15 7.51 8.67
C VAL A 26 -8.32 6.80 10.01
N GLU A 27 -9.07 5.71 10.03
CA GLU A 27 -9.21 4.84 11.20
C GLU A 27 -8.08 3.82 11.30
N LEU A 28 -7.46 3.49 10.16
CA LEU A 28 -6.45 2.46 10.04
C LEU A 28 -5.43 2.83 8.97
N ALA A 29 -4.14 2.64 9.28
CA ALA A 29 -3.06 2.67 8.31
C ALA A 29 -2.11 1.48 8.56
N VAL A 30 -1.91 0.63 7.55
CA VAL A 30 -1.09 -0.59 7.68
C VAL A 30 -0.07 -0.63 6.55
N ALA A 31 1.19 -0.90 6.88
CA ALA A 31 2.22 -1.17 5.90
C ALA A 31 1.99 -2.54 5.26
N VAL A 32 2.01 -2.61 3.93
CA VAL A 32 1.93 -3.88 3.20
C VAL A 32 3.34 -4.40 3.00
N ASP A 33 3.70 -5.42 3.75
CA ASP A 33 4.98 -6.10 3.65
C ASP A 33 5.21 -6.58 2.20
N PRO A 34 6.38 -6.30 1.61
CA PRO A 34 6.66 -6.70 0.24
C PRO A 34 6.86 -8.23 0.09
N GLY A 35 6.83 -8.98 1.19
CA GLY A 35 6.98 -10.43 1.24
C GLY A 35 8.44 -10.85 1.19
N GLU A 36 8.71 -12.11 1.56
CA GLU A 36 10.07 -12.70 1.68
C GLU A 36 10.92 -12.65 0.39
N ASN A 37 10.34 -12.31 -0.77
CA ASN A 37 11.00 -12.30 -2.08
C ASN A 37 11.27 -10.89 -2.63
N ALA A 38 11.22 -9.86 -1.79
CA ALA A 38 11.62 -8.53 -2.15
C ALA A 38 13.14 -8.37 -1.93
N ALA A 39 13.91 -8.71 -2.96
CA ALA A 39 15.37 -8.53 -2.99
C ALA A 39 15.80 -7.09 -2.69
N ASP A 40 14.88 -6.13 -2.85
CA ASP A 40 15.07 -4.70 -2.63
C ASP A 40 14.21 -4.13 -1.48
N ALA A 41 13.66 -4.98 -0.59
CA ALA A 41 12.95 -4.50 0.59
C ALA A 41 13.93 -3.72 1.48
N ASN A 42 13.85 -2.39 1.42
CA ASN A 42 14.54 -1.54 2.38
C ASN A 42 13.89 -1.75 3.74
N GLU A 43 14.64 -2.38 4.65
CA GLU A 43 14.22 -2.66 6.02
C GLU A 43 13.77 -1.34 6.69
N GLY A 44 12.49 -1.26 7.08
CA GLY A 44 11.88 -0.06 7.69
C GLY A 44 11.38 1.02 6.72
N ALA A 45 11.43 0.78 5.40
CA ALA A 45 10.83 1.64 4.38
C ALA A 45 9.52 1.03 3.84
N THR A 46 8.40 1.70 4.14
CA THR A 46 7.08 1.33 3.67
C THR A 46 6.79 1.98 2.32
N GLU A 47 6.68 1.15 1.29
CA GLU A 47 6.37 1.56 -0.10
C GLU A 47 4.95 1.15 -0.54
N ALA A 48 4.20 0.48 0.31
CA ALA A 48 2.80 0.18 0.07
C ALA A 48 2.00 0.24 1.37
N LEU A 49 0.78 0.77 1.30
CA LEU A 49 -0.06 1.05 2.45
C LEU A 49 -1.50 0.63 2.20
N LEU A 50 -2.16 0.14 3.24
CA LEU A 50 -3.61 0.13 3.33
C LEU A 50 -4.06 1.29 4.20
N LEU A 51 -5.00 2.08 3.70
CA LEU A 51 -5.70 3.10 4.47
C LEU A 51 -7.17 2.71 4.61
N GLY A 52 -7.72 2.82 5.81
CA GLY A 52 -9.10 2.47 6.10
C GLY A 52 -9.87 3.58 6.79
N THR A 53 -11.16 3.68 6.47
CA THR A 53 -12.16 4.48 7.19
C THR A 53 -13.35 3.58 7.57
N ASP A 54 -14.41 4.19 8.09
CA ASP A 54 -15.71 3.55 8.26
C ASP A 54 -16.40 3.18 6.93
N ARG A 55 -15.98 3.80 5.81
CA ARG A 55 -16.66 3.67 4.50
C ARG A 55 -15.86 2.95 3.43
N TRP A 56 -14.53 2.92 3.54
CA TRP A 56 -13.69 2.36 2.50
C TRP A 56 -12.36 1.86 3.04
N VAL A 57 -11.74 0.96 2.27
CA VAL A 57 -10.32 0.61 2.36
C VAL A 57 -9.66 0.93 1.02
N LYS A 58 -8.46 1.51 1.07
CA LYS A 58 -7.66 1.87 -0.11
C LYS A 58 -6.29 1.24 -0.02
N ALA A 59 -5.84 0.67 -1.13
CA ALA A 59 -4.47 0.28 -1.35
C ALA A 59 -3.71 1.40 -2.05
N LEU A 60 -2.52 1.72 -1.53
CA LEU A 60 -1.60 2.68 -2.11
C LEU A 60 -0.26 1.99 -2.38
N VAL A 61 0.35 2.33 -3.50
CA VAL A 61 1.73 1.95 -3.83
C VAL A 61 2.54 3.20 -4.14
N ARG A 62 3.80 3.18 -3.75
CA ARG A 62 4.79 4.16 -4.14
C ARG A 62 5.58 3.63 -5.34
N ASP A 63 5.64 4.43 -6.38
CA ASP A 63 6.59 4.28 -7.50
C ASP A 63 7.31 5.63 -7.69
N ALA A 64 7.08 6.35 -8.80
CA ALA A 64 7.45 7.76 -8.96
C ALA A 64 6.67 8.74 -8.03
N GLY A 65 5.76 8.20 -7.23
CA GLY A 65 4.90 8.91 -6.28
C GLY A 65 3.85 7.98 -5.70
N TRP A 66 3.12 8.45 -4.68
CA TRP A 66 2.01 7.69 -4.08
C TRP A 66 0.79 7.74 -4.98
N HIS A 67 0.24 6.56 -5.31
CA HIS A 67 -0.99 6.45 -6.06
C HIS A 67 -1.85 5.30 -5.53
N VAL A 68 -3.16 5.39 -5.77
CA VAL A 68 -4.14 4.39 -5.35
C VAL A 68 -4.20 3.30 -6.41
N VAL A 69 -4.05 2.05 -5.99
CA VAL A 69 -4.15 0.88 -6.87
C VAL A 69 -5.47 0.12 -6.69
N GLU A 70 -6.15 0.31 -5.54
CA GLU A 70 -7.47 -0.27 -5.27
C GLU A 70 -8.24 0.58 -4.25
N THR A 71 -9.57 0.63 -4.40
CA THR A 71 -10.51 1.22 -3.44
C THR A 71 -11.72 0.30 -3.31
N VAL A 72 -11.89 -0.30 -2.13
CA VAL A 72 -13.05 -1.14 -1.81
C VAL A 72 -13.99 -0.40 -0.86
N SER A 73 -15.28 -0.35 -1.22
CA SER A 73 -16.33 0.20 -0.36
C SER A 73 -16.68 -0.77 0.77
N LEU A 74 -16.93 -0.25 1.97
CA LEU A 74 -17.43 -1.02 3.12
C LEU A 74 -18.96 -1.08 3.16
N ASP A 75 -19.65 -0.39 2.25
CA ASP A 75 -21.10 -0.53 2.09
C ASP A 75 -21.48 -1.88 1.47
N GLU A 76 -20.54 -2.49 0.73
CA GLU A 76 -20.75 -3.69 -0.09
C GLU A 76 -19.87 -4.87 0.33
N SER A 77 -18.98 -4.68 1.32
CA SER A 77 -17.99 -5.68 1.72
C SER A 77 -17.62 -5.55 3.18
N GLU A 78 -17.29 -6.68 3.82
CA GLU A 78 -16.75 -6.65 5.17
C GLU A 78 -15.34 -6.06 5.17
N ARG A 79 -14.95 -5.36 6.25
CA ARG A 79 -13.64 -4.72 6.37
C ARG A 79 -12.47 -5.68 6.14
N TYR A 80 -12.58 -6.91 6.63
CA TYR A 80 -11.55 -7.92 6.44
C TYR A 80 -11.41 -8.33 4.97
N GLU A 81 -12.51 -8.50 4.26
CA GLU A 81 -12.51 -8.83 2.83
C GLU A 81 -11.94 -7.68 1.99
N ALA A 82 -12.35 -6.45 2.32
CA ALA A 82 -11.82 -5.24 1.70
C ALA A 82 -10.31 -5.09 1.88
N MET A 83 -9.79 -5.37 3.08
CA MET A 83 -8.33 -5.39 3.33
C MET A 83 -7.63 -6.45 2.48
N ARG A 84 -8.14 -7.69 2.44
CA ARG A 84 -7.53 -8.74 1.62
C ARG A 84 -7.51 -8.40 0.13
N ALA A 85 -8.61 -7.89 -0.41
CA ALA A 85 -8.68 -7.45 -1.80
C ALA A 85 -7.64 -6.36 -2.10
N CYS A 86 -7.49 -5.40 -1.19
CA CYS A 86 -6.48 -4.34 -1.30
C CYS A 86 -5.04 -4.89 -1.21
N GLU A 87 -4.74 -5.85 -0.32
CA GLU A 87 -3.43 -6.51 -0.26
C GLU A 87 -3.10 -7.24 -1.57
N ASP A 88 -4.06 -7.98 -2.11
CA ASP A 88 -3.88 -8.72 -3.36
C ASP A 88 -3.67 -7.79 -4.54
N ALA A 89 -4.35 -6.63 -4.57
CA ALA A 89 -4.12 -5.60 -5.57
C ALA A 89 -2.69 -5.02 -5.50
N VAL A 90 -2.15 -4.77 -4.30
CA VAL A 90 -0.74 -4.35 -4.14
C VAL A 90 0.22 -5.42 -4.69
N ARG A 91 -0.02 -6.69 -4.37
CA ARG A 91 0.81 -7.81 -4.85
C ARG A 91 0.74 -7.96 -6.37
N ALA A 92 -0.46 -7.83 -6.95
CA ALA A 92 -0.65 -7.86 -8.39
C ALA A 92 0.11 -6.72 -9.09
N TYR A 93 -0.08 -5.48 -8.62
CA TYR A 93 0.60 -4.30 -9.14
C TYR A 93 2.13 -4.47 -9.15
N ARG A 94 2.71 -4.94 -8.04
CA ARG A 94 4.16 -5.17 -7.93
C ARG A 94 4.68 -6.24 -8.88
N ARG A 95 3.91 -7.31 -9.13
CA ARG A 95 4.30 -8.35 -10.11
C ARG A 95 4.29 -7.82 -11.54
N GLU A 96 3.32 -6.98 -11.87
CA GLU A 96 3.18 -6.37 -13.20
C GLU A 96 4.21 -5.26 -13.44
N SER A 97 4.60 -4.55 -12.38
CA SER A 97 5.57 -3.45 -12.46
C SER A 97 7.02 -3.92 -12.45
N ARG A 98 7.30 -5.15 -11.99
CA ARG A 98 8.65 -5.74 -12.10
C ARG A 98 8.94 -5.99 -13.58
N PRO A 99 10.03 -5.45 -14.15
CA PRO A 99 10.42 -5.83 -15.51
C PRO A 99 10.61 -7.35 -15.52
N ALA A 100 10.03 -8.03 -16.51
CA ALA A 100 10.26 -9.45 -16.69
C ALA A 100 11.77 -9.68 -16.71
N GLU A 101 12.30 -10.43 -15.74
CA GLU A 101 13.67 -10.93 -15.82
C GLU A 101 13.74 -11.70 -17.15
N GLU A 102 14.43 -11.12 -18.14
CA GLU A 102 14.74 -11.86 -19.36
C GLU A 102 15.51 -13.10 -18.92
N PRO A 103 15.08 -14.32 -19.27
CA PRO A 103 15.85 -15.50 -18.94
C PRO A 103 17.22 -15.31 -19.58
N SER A 104 18.24 -15.10 -18.76
CA SER A 104 19.64 -15.11 -19.18
C SER A 104 19.96 -16.53 -19.64
N GLY A 105 19.59 -16.84 -20.87
CA GLY A 105 20.00 -18.04 -21.57
C GLY A 105 21.49 -17.92 -21.89
N SER A 106 22.29 -18.76 -21.25
CA SER A 106 23.62 -19.15 -21.71
C SER A 106 23.54 -20.52 -22.38
#